data_AF-A0A350YM57-F1
#
_entry.id   AF-A0A350YM57-F1
#
_cell.length_a   1.000
_cell.length_b   1.000
_cell.length_c   1.000
_cell.angle_alpha   90.00
_cell.angle_beta   90.00
_cell.angle_gamma   90.00
#
_symmetry.space_group_name_H-M   'P 1'
#
loop_
_entity.id
_entity.type
_entity.pdbx_description
1 polymer ?
#
loop_
_entity_poly.entity_id
_entity_poly.type
_entity_poly.pdbx_seq_one_letter_code
_entity_poly.pdbx_strand_id
1 'polypeptide(L)'
;MKSLPDNVKGLIVMTGKDKTPGVIREAREKGIKHIWIQKNAETGKEIGELEGSGINLITKECILMFYKPDGVHKFHVALRRFFRRYPK
;
A
#
# COMPACT_ATOMS: atom_id res chain seq x y z
N MET A 1 10.23 -2.75 13.31
CA MET A 1 9.52 -3.98 12.85
C MET A 1 9.90 -5.29 13.55
N LYS A 2 11.06 -5.37 14.23
CA LYS A 2 11.63 -6.60 14.81
C LYS A 2 10.76 -7.32 15.85
N SER A 3 9.89 -6.60 16.56
CA SER A 3 9.00 -7.16 17.58
C SER A 3 7.73 -7.80 17.02
N LEU A 4 7.45 -7.69 15.72
CA LEU A 4 6.30 -8.34 15.11
C LEU A 4 6.52 -9.86 15.04
N PRO A 5 5.47 -10.67 15.24
CA PRO A 5 5.52 -12.11 14.99
C PRO A 5 5.93 -12.46 13.55
N ASP A 6 6.52 -13.65 13.35
CA ASP A 6 7.00 -14.08 12.04
C ASP A 6 5.90 -14.53 11.08
N ASN A 7 4.68 -14.75 11.60
CA ASN A 7 3.52 -15.06 10.78
C ASN A 7 2.86 -13.83 10.15
N VAL A 8 3.39 -12.62 10.37
CA VAL A 8 2.91 -11.40 9.70
C VAL A 8 3.33 -11.43 8.24
N LYS A 9 2.34 -11.59 7.35
CA LYS A 9 2.58 -11.71 5.89
C LYS A 9 2.39 -10.41 5.13
N GLY A 10 1.71 -9.43 5.71
CA GLY A 10 1.34 -8.20 5.03
C GLY A 10 1.43 -6.95 5.90
N LEU A 11 1.57 -5.80 5.23
CA LEU A 11 1.69 -4.49 5.86
C LEU A 11 0.88 -3.44 5.09
N ILE A 12 0.17 -2.58 5.81
CA ILE A 12 -0.44 -1.36 5.26
C ILE A 12 0.33 -0.17 5.81
N VAL A 13 0.96 0.61 4.92
CA VAL A 13 1.78 1.77 5.22
C VAL A 13 0.93 3.02 5.08
N MET A 14 0.64 3.67 6.21
CA MET A 14 -0.13 4.92 6.32
C MET A 14 0.69 6.01 7.02
N THR A 15 2.01 5.98 6.85
CA THR A 15 2.94 6.94 7.46
C THR A 15 3.05 8.22 6.61
N GLY A 16 3.71 9.24 7.17
CA GLY A 16 4.19 10.37 6.36
C GLY A 16 5.15 9.89 5.26
N LYS A 17 5.13 10.58 4.11
CA LYS A 17 5.92 10.22 2.92
C LYS A 17 7.41 10.09 3.21
N ASP A 18 7.95 10.92 4.10
CA ASP A 18 9.35 10.92 4.51
C ASP A 18 9.75 9.65 5.30
N LYS A 19 8.80 8.98 5.93
CA LYS A 19 9.03 7.74 6.71
C LYS A 19 8.80 6.47 5.91
N THR A 20 8.00 6.53 4.85
CA THR A 20 7.62 5.37 4.03
C THR A 20 8.84 4.54 3.56
N PRO A 21 9.93 5.13 3.02
CA PRO A 21 11.09 4.34 2.58
C PRO A 21 11.72 3.50 3.69
N GLY A 22 11.82 4.07 4.91
CA GLY A 22 12.35 3.35 6.07
C GLY A 22 11.48 2.14 6.45
N VAL A 23 10.15 2.31 6.43
CA VAL A 23 9.19 1.24 6.69
C VAL A 23 9.29 0.12 5.65
N ILE A 24 9.42 0.48 4.37
CA ILE A 24 9.57 -0.50 3.27
C ILE A 24 10.86 -1.31 3.43
N ARG A 25 11.98 -0.66 3.77
CA ARG A 25 13.24 -1.35 4.04
C ARG A 25 13.10 -2.34 5.19
N GLU A 26 12.52 -1.92 6.31
CA GLU A 26 12.28 -2.81 7.46
C GLU A 26 11.37 -4.00 7.09
N ALA A 27 10.35 -3.78 6.26
CA ALA A 27 9.43 -4.83 5.79
C ALA A 27 10.15 -5.86 4.93
N ARG A 28 11.01 -5.40 4.03
CA ARG A 28 11.84 -6.26 3.19
C ARG A 28 12.79 -7.09 4.04
N GLU A 29 13.48 -6.48 5.01
CA GLU A 29 14.40 -7.18 5.92
C GLU A 29 13.69 -8.25 6.77
N LYS A 30 12.45 -7.99 7.22
CA LYS A 30 11.64 -9.01 7.93
C LYS A 30 11.08 -10.10 7.00
N GLY A 31 11.13 -9.91 5.69
CA GLY A 31 10.60 -10.87 4.71
C GLY A 31 9.10 -10.75 4.45
N ILE A 32 8.47 -9.61 4.79
CA ILE A 32 7.07 -9.34 4.48
C ILE A 32 6.91 -9.18 2.96
N LYS A 33 6.01 -9.98 2.37
CA LYS A 33 5.85 -10.05 0.90
C LYS A 33 4.66 -9.27 0.36
N HIS A 34 3.70 -8.88 1.19
CA HIS A 34 2.53 -8.13 0.73
C HIS A 34 2.52 -6.73 1.35
N ILE A 35 2.69 -5.70 0.53
CA ILE A 35 2.78 -4.33 1.02
C ILE A 35 1.75 -3.46 0.31
N TRP A 36 0.93 -2.77 1.08
CA TRP A 36 0.05 -1.71 0.63
C TRP A 36 0.60 -0.36 1.10
N ILE A 37 0.89 0.56 0.17
CA ILE A 37 1.18 1.95 0.50
C ILE A 37 -0.07 2.77 0.21
N GLN A 38 -0.64 3.37 1.27
CA GLN A 38 -1.86 4.15 1.14
C GLN A 38 -1.61 5.35 0.22
N LYS A 39 -2.57 5.66 -0.65
CA LYS A 39 -2.52 6.86 -1.50
C LYS A 39 -2.15 8.09 -0.67
N ASN A 40 -1.18 8.86 -1.16
CA ASN A 40 -0.53 10.01 -0.54
C ASN A 40 0.52 9.68 0.54
N ALA A 41 0.83 8.41 0.81
CA ALA A 41 1.96 8.00 1.66
C ALA A 41 3.19 7.60 0.83
N GLU A 42 3.05 7.44 -0.49
CA GLU A 42 4.13 7.11 -1.41
C GLU A 42 5.01 8.32 -1.76
N THR A 43 6.28 8.03 -2.02
CA THR A 43 7.28 8.97 -2.56
C THR A 43 7.51 8.77 -4.07
N GLY A 44 7.05 7.64 -4.62
CA GLY A 44 7.26 7.22 -6.01
C GLY A 44 8.54 6.40 -6.21
N LYS A 45 9.47 6.42 -5.27
CA LYS A 45 10.74 5.68 -5.33
C LYS A 45 10.56 4.18 -5.03
N GLU A 46 9.47 3.81 -4.36
CA GLU A 46 9.24 2.47 -3.85
C GLU A 46 9.09 1.44 -4.97
N ILE A 47 8.58 1.84 -6.14
CA ILE A 47 8.42 0.93 -7.28
C ILE A 47 9.79 0.44 -7.76
N GLY A 48 10.76 1.34 -7.91
CA GLY A 48 12.12 0.98 -8.34
C GLY A 48 12.88 0.20 -7.28
N GLU A 49 12.72 0.56 -6.00
CA GLU A 49 13.37 -0.17 -4.89
C GLU A 49 12.85 -1.60 -4.71
N LEU A 50 11.61 -1.87 -5.15
CA LEU A 50 10.93 -3.16 -4.97
C LEU A 50 10.84 -3.98 -6.25
N GLU A 51 11.31 -3.46 -7.39
CA GLU A 51 11.37 -4.20 -8.64
C GLU A 51 12.23 -5.46 -8.49
N GLY A 52 11.74 -6.61 -8.98
CA GLY A 52 12.44 -7.90 -8.87
C GLY A 52 12.55 -8.50 -7.46
N SER A 53 12.04 -7.83 -6.41
CA SER A 53 12.14 -8.30 -5.02
C SER A 53 11.17 -9.45 -4.65
N GLY A 54 10.24 -9.77 -5.55
CA GLY A 54 9.15 -10.70 -5.29
C GLY A 54 8.11 -10.18 -4.28
N ILE A 55 8.14 -8.88 -3.96
CA ILE A 55 7.15 -8.22 -3.12
C ILE A 55 5.93 -7.87 -3.97
N ASN A 56 4.75 -8.25 -3.51
CA ASN A 56 3.48 -7.79 -4.03
C ASN A 56 3.19 -6.39 -3.47
N LEU A 57 3.38 -5.36 -4.29
CA LEU A 57 3.19 -3.97 -3.93
C LEU A 57 1.86 -3.44 -4.50
N ILE A 58 1.01 -2.91 -3.63
CA ILE A 58 -0.15 -2.09 -4.00
C ILE A 58 0.13 -0.64 -3.57
N THR A 59 -0.06 0.31 -4.47
CA THR A 59 0.15 1.74 -4.21
C THR A 59 -0.80 2.59 -5.04
N LYS A 60 -0.89 3.89 -4.76
CA LYS A 60 -1.78 4.87 -5.42
C LYS A 60 -3.28 4.58 -5.22
N GLU A 61 -3.59 3.65 -4.32
CA GLU A 61 -4.96 3.25 -3.98
C GLU A 61 -5.29 3.62 -2.53
N CYS A 62 -6.57 3.95 -2.29
CA CYS A 62 -7.10 4.14 -0.95
C CYS A 62 -7.76 2.85 -0.46
N ILE A 63 -7.26 2.27 0.63
CA ILE A 63 -7.76 1.00 1.20
C ILE A 63 -9.26 1.04 1.53
N LEU A 64 -9.78 2.21 1.94
CA LEU A 64 -11.19 2.38 2.31
C LEU A 64 -12.17 2.24 1.13
N MET A 65 -11.66 2.24 -0.11
CA MET A 65 -12.46 1.93 -1.30
C MET A 65 -12.80 0.43 -1.43
N PHE A 66 -12.10 -0.45 -0.71
CA PHE A 66 -12.15 -1.91 -0.91
C PHE A 66 -12.71 -2.68 0.28
N TYR A 67 -12.91 -2.04 1.43
CA TYR A 67 -13.47 -2.69 2.61
C TYR A 67 -14.98 -2.46 2.73
N LYS A 68 -15.37 -1.27 3.21
CA LYS A 68 -16.76 -0.84 3.39
C LYS A 68 -16.86 0.64 3.00
N PRO A 69 -16.80 0.96 1.71
CA PRO A 69 -16.81 2.35 1.29
C PRO A 69 -18.12 3.00 1.74
N ASP A 70 -18.03 4.21 2.30
CA ASP A 70 -19.19 5.05 2.61
C ASP A 70 -18.89 6.53 2.37
N GLY A 71 -19.93 7.35 2.22
CA GLY A 71 -19.82 8.78 1.92
C GLY A 71 -18.86 9.08 0.76
N VAL A 72 -17.82 9.86 1.05
CA VAL A 72 -16.78 10.24 0.07
C VAL A 72 -16.06 9.04 -0.55
N HIS A 73 -15.95 7.91 0.14
CA HIS A 73 -15.29 6.71 -0.39
C HIS A 73 -16.16 5.98 -1.42
N LYS A 74 -17.51 5.98 -1.27
CA LYS A 74 -18.42 5.49 -2.33
C LYS A 74 -18.35 6.36 -3.57
N PHE A 75 -18.33 7.69 -3.39
CA PHE A 75 -18.17 8.63 -4.49
C PHE A 75 -16.83 8.39 -5.23
N HIS A 76 -15.74 8.24 -4.48
CA HIS A 76 -14.42 7.95 -5.06
C HIS A 76 -14.41 6.62 -5.84
N VAL A 77 -15.04 5.56 -5.33
CA VAL A 77 -15.21 4.28 -6.05
C VAL A 77 -16.02 4.48 -7.34
N ALA A 78 -17.15 5.18 -7.28
CA ALA A 78 -18.01 5.43 -8.44
C ALA A 78 -17.25 6.20 -9.53
N LEU A 79 -16.51 7.24 -9.15
CA LEU A 79 -15.67 8.03 -10.05
C LEU A 79 -14.59 7.15 -10.71
N ARG A 80 -13.90 6.31 -9.92
CA ARG A 80 -12.87 5.39 -10.44
C ARG A 80 -13.46 4.37 -11.42
N ARG A 81 -14.66 3.85 -11.15
CA ARG A 81 -15.37 2.93 -12.05
C ARG A 81 -15.81 3.61 -13.35
N PHE A 82 -16.35 4.82 -13.26
CA PHE A 82 -16.76 5.61 -14.42
C PHE A 82 -15.58 5.83 -15.38
N PHE A 83 -14.41 6.19 -14.85
CA PHE A 83 -13.19 6.33 -15.64
C PHE A 83 -12.48 4.99 -15.95
N ARG A 84 -13.08 3.83 -15.63
CA ARG A 84 -12.49 2.49 -15.82
C ARG A 84 -11.09 2.33 -15.20
N ARG A 85 -10.81 3.10 -14.13
CA ARG A 85 -9.55 3.10 -13.36
C ARG A 85 -9.66 2.35 -12.04
N TYR A 86 -10.83 1.80 -11.72
CA TYR A 86 -10.98 0.90 -10.58
C TYR A 86 -10.33 -0.44 -10.92
N PRO A 87 -9.41 -0.98 -10.08
CA PRO A 87 -8.77 -2.27 -10.31
C PRO A 87 -9.82 -3.37 -10.54
N LYS A 88 -9.56 -4.27 -11.51
CA LYS A 88 -10.40 -5.44 -11.79
C LYS A 88 -10.07 -6.59 -10.86
#